data_AF-A0A3C0BPN1-F1
#
_entry.id   AF-A0A3C0BPN1-F1
#
_cell.length_a   1.000
_cell.length_b   1.000
_cell.length_c   1.000
_cell.angle_alpha   90.00
_cell.angle_beta   90.00
_cell.angle_gamma   90.00
#
_symmetry.space_group_name_H-M   'P 1'
#
loop_
_entity.id
_entity.type
_entity.pdbx_description
1 polymer ?
#
loop_
_entity_poly.entity_id
_entity_poly.type
_entity_poly.pdbx_seq_one_letter_code
_entity_poly.pdbx_strand_id
1 'polypeptide(L)' 'PPWTVEKIPGGLVVRDANGQALAYLYARENVNDANIAKGLTEDEARRIATNIAELPSLLAKGR' A
#
# COMPACT_ATOMS: atom_id res chain seq x y z
N PRO A 1 13.24 7.17 -9.38
CA PRO A 1 13.48 5.86 -8.71
C PRO A 1 12.16 5.33 -8.12
N PRO A 2 11.84 4.04 -8.31
CA PRO A 2 10.50 3.54 -8.00
C PRO A 2 10.29 3.47 -6.49
N TRP A 3 9.11 3.89 -6.05
CA TRP A 3 8.66 3.58 -4.71
C TRP A 3 8.36 2.08 -4.60
N THR A 4 8.59 1.49 -3.44
CA THR A 4 8.45 0.04 -3.22
C THR A 4 7.31 -0.26 -2.26
N VAL A 5 6.71 -1.44 -2.41
CA VAL A 5 5.73 -1.99 -1.47
C VAL A 5 6.39 -3.12 -0.68
N GLU A 6 6.35 -3.03 0.65
CA GLU A 6 6.93 -4.02 1.57
C GLU A 6 5.85 -4.56 2.51
N LYS A 7 5.88 -5.88 2.78
CA LYS A 7 4.98 -6.50 3.76
C LYS A 7 5.47 -6.23 5.19
N ILE A 8 4.54 -5.87 6.07
CA ILE A 8 4.76 -5.67 7.50
C ILE A 8 3.74 -6.49 8.29
N PRO A 9 3.94 -6.69 9.60
CA PRO A 9 2.91 -7.30 10.45
C PRO A 9 1.58 -6.54 10.33
N GLY A 10 0.53 -7.23 9.89
CA GLY A 10 -0.80 -6.67 9.74
C GLY A 10 -1.00 -5.73 8.55
N GLY A 11 -0.09 -5.68 7.56
CA GLY A 11 -0.30 -4.82 6.40
C GLY A 11 0.89 -4.65 5.46
N LEU A 12 0.93 -3.48 4.82
CA LEU A 12 1.95 -3.07 3.86
C LEU A 12 2.47 -1.67 4.19
N VAL A 13 3.72 -1.40 3.83
CA VAL A 13 4.30 -0.06 3.82
C VAL A 13 4.76 0.28 2.40
N VAL A 14 4.49 1.50 1.96
CA VAL A 14 5.08 2.05 0.74
C VAL A 14 6.29 2.90 1.15
N ARG A 15 7.45 2.65 0.54
CA ARG A 15 8.68 3.41 0.80
C ARG A 15 9.17 4.12 -0.44
N ASP A 16 9.79 5.28 -0.25
CA ASP A 16 10.53 5.95 -1.30
C ASP A 16 11.90 5.30 -1.54
N ALA A 17 12.65 5.82 -2.51
CA ALA A 17 13.97 5.29 -2.88
C ALA A 17 15.04 5.44 -1.79
N ASN A 18 14.81 6.27 -0.77
CA ASN A 18 15.69 6.45 0.37
C ASN A 18 15.24 5.60 1.57
N GLY A 19 14.20 4.78 1.41
CA GLY A 19 13.61 3.98 2.48
C GLY A 19 12.65 4.76 3.39
N GLN A 20 12.34 6.02 3.09
CA GLN A 20 11.35 6.79 3.84
C GLN A 20 9.96 6.19 3.65
N ALA A 21 9.27 5.89 4.74
CA ALA A 21 7.88 5.43 4.69
C ALA A 21 6.97 6.59 4.21
N LEU A 22 6.20 6.33 3.16
CA LEU A 22 5.25 7.25 2.55
C LEU A 22 3.80 6.94 2.96
N ALA A 23 3.46 5.66 3.09
CA ALA A 23 2.12 5.21 3.47
C ALA A 23 2.17 3.87 4.19
N TYR A 24 1.30 3.70 5.20
CA TYR A 24 1.04 2.43 5.86
C TYR A 24 -0.39 2.00 5.55
N LEU A 25 -0.56 0.76 5.11
CA LEU A 25 -1.86 0.19 4.76
C LEU A 25 -2.07 -1.04 5.62
N TYR A 26 -2.87 -0.89 6.67
CA TYR A 26 -3.23 -1.99 7.55
C TYR A 26 -4.39 -2.78 6.97
N ALA A 27 -4.24 -4.10 7.00
CA ALA A 27 -5.24 -5.04 6.54
C ALA A 27 -5.52 -6.08 7.62
N ARG A 28 -6.57 -6.87 7.39
CA ARG A 28 -6.85 -8.10 8.13
C ARG A 28 -6.78 -9.27 7.16
N GLU A 29 -6.24 -10.39 7.64
CA GLU A 29 -6.14 -11.63 6.88
C GLU A 29 -7.52 -12.24 6.64
N ASN A 30 -8.41 -12.15 7.62
CA ASN A 30 -9.78 -12.62 7.52
C ASN A 30 -10.70 -11.51 7.00
N VAL A 31 -11.41 -11.79 5.90
CA VAL A 31 -12.38 -10.87 5.27
C VAL A 31 -13.52 -10.51 6.21
N ASN A 32 -14.01 -11.44 7.03
CA ASN A 32 -15.07 -11.14 8.00
C ASN A 32 -14.58 -10.17 9.08
N ASP A 33 -13.35 -10.35 9.56
CA ASP A 33 -12.75 -9.44 10.54
C ASP A 33 -12.49 -8.06 9.93
N ALA A 34 -12.04 -8.00 8.67
CA ALA A 34 -11.91 -6.75 7.92
C ALA A 34 -13.27 -6.02 7.85
N ASN A 35 -14.33 -6.73 7.46
CA ASN A 35 -15.67 -6.16 7.34
C ASN A 35 -16.24 -5.65 8.68
N ILE A 36 -16.09 -6.44 9.76
CA ILE A 36 -16.54 -6.05 11.11
C ILE A 36 -15.77 -4.82 11.60
N ALA A 37 -14.45 -4.80 11.39
CA ALA A 37 -13.59 -3.69 11.78
C ALA A 37 -13.69 -2.48 10.83
N LYS A 38 -14.47 -2.59 9.73
CA LYS A 38 -14.50 -1.63 8.62
C LYS A 38 -13.08 -1.29 8.11
N GLY A 39 -12.21 -2.28 8.12
CA GLY A 39 -10.82 -2.21 7.67
C GLY A 39 -10.64 -2.80 6.26
N LEU A 40 -9.40 -2.75 5.77
CA LEU A 40 -9.04 -3.33 4.47
C LEU A 40 -8.83 -4.84 4.60
N THR A 41 -9.20 -5.56 3.54
CA THR A 41 -8.67 -6.89 3.25
C THR A 41 -7.22 -6.80 2.76
N GLU A 42 -6.45 -7.90 2.83
CA GLU A 42 -5.08 -7.92 2.28
C GLU A 42 -5.05 -7.55 0.79
N ASP A 43 -6.05 -7.98 0.02
CA ASP A 43 -6.14 -7.70 -1.42
C ASP A 43 -6.43 -6.22 -1.71
N GLU A 44 -7.30 -5.58 -0.92
CA GLU A 44 -7.56 -4.14 -1.04
C GLU A 44 -6.32 -3.34 -0.67
N ALA A 45 -5.67 -3.66 0.45
CA ALA A 45 -4.43 -2.99 0.85
C ALA A 45 -3.34 -3.17 -0.21
N ARG A 46 -3.20 -4.37 -0.79
CA ARG A 46 -2.23 -4.62 -1.87
C ARG A 46 -2.51 -3.78 -3.10
N ARG A 47 -3.76 -3.73 -3.57
CA ARG A 47 -4.14 -2.91 -4.74
C ARG A 47 -3.85 -1.43 -4.52
N ILE A 48 -4.22 -0.89 -3.35
CA ILE A 48 -3.96 0.51 -3.03
C ILE A 48 -2.45 0.78 -2.93
N ALA A 49 -1.69 -0.08 -2.25
CA ALA A 49 -0.25 0.08 -2.11
C ALA A 49 0.48 0.07 -3.46
N THR A 50 0.10 -0.84 -4.37
CA THR A 50 0.64 -0.87 -5.74
C THR A 50 0.33 0.42 -6.49
N ASN A 51 -0.91 0.91 -6.45
CA ASN A 51 -1.28 2.17 -7.11
C ASN A 51 -0.49 3.37 -6.55
N ILE A 52 -0.27 3.43 -5.23
CA ILE A 52 0.56 4.48 -4.62
C ILE A 52 1.99 4.39 -5.14
N ALA A 53 2.58 3.20 -5.19
CA ALA A 53 3.95 3.00 -5.65
C ALA A 53 4.17 3.43 -7.12
N GLU A 54 3.13 3.39 -7.95
CA GLU A 54 3.16 3.81 -9.35
C GLU A 54 3.01 5.33 -9.56
N LEU A 55 2.60 6.10 -8.53
CA LEU A 55 2.34 7.55 -8.66
C LEU A 55 3.50 8.35 -9.27
N PRO A 56 4.79 8.12 -8.95
CA PRO A 56 5.89 8.85 -9.57
C PRO A 56 5.93 8.69 -11.09
N SER A 57 5.65 7.47 -11.58
CA SER A 57 5.63 7.18 -13.01
C SER A 57 4.37 7.73 -13.68
N LEU A 58 3.21 7.69 -13.02
CA LEU A 58 1.95 8.23 -13.54
C LEU A 58 2.01 9.76 -13.66
N LEU A 59 2.51 10.46 -12.65
CA LEU A 59 2.60 11.92 -12.64
C LEU A 59 3.72 12.46 -13.53
N ALA A 60 4.81 11.69 -13.73
CA ALA A 60 5.87 12.07 -14.66
C ALA A 60 5.45 12.00 -16.14
N LYS A 61 4.49 11.13 -16.51
CA LYS A 61 3.98 10.99 -17.89
C LYS A 61 3.01 12.10 -18.31
N GLY A 62 2.42 12.81 -17.34
CA GLY A 62 1.50 13.93 -17.60
C GLY A 62 2.16 15.29 -17.72
N ARG A 63 3.50 15.35 -17.68
CA ARG A 63 4.30 16.58 -17.83
C ARG A 63 4.90 16.70 -19.22
#